data_AF-A0A173REI9-F1
#
_entry.id   AF-A0A173REI9-F1
#
_cell.length_a   1.000
_cell.length_b   1.000
_cell.length_c   1.000
_cell.angle_alpha   90.00
_cell.angle_beta   90.00
_cell.angle_gamma   90.00
#
_symmetry.space_group_name_H-M   'P 1'
#
loop_
_entity.id
_entity.type
_entity.pdbx_description
1 polymer ?
#
loop_
_entity_poly.entity_id
_entity_poly.type
_entity_poly.pdbx_seq_one_letter_code
_entity_poly.pdbx_strand_id
1 'polypeptide(L)'
;MWENTVITNAGIELLKNALSGGTITVTAIKSGAGKVDVSALKSQTAVSSIKQSGTVQGVTKTNETIKIGVLFSNAGLSAGYSMTQLGIYAKGSTGSEVLFAISQSTTGKEVPAESAMPSWSLVHNFYIKLNNDVTMTATVDPEGYVTFETMQTALNTHTGNKSNPHSVTKSQVGLGNVPNVVTNDQTPTYSDTTTLVTLSSGEKISIAFAKIKLAITTLINHLANKSNPHGVTKSQVGLGNVENKSSATIRGELTKGNVTTALGFTPANQTDMTNAQDAITQLNSDKVDKADKANVKWIITGIDTSAKIIFSNCSEITKKVDKLACLLFGNSNGTTVLSVIRVRFSAEHVDEVIPINFGDLNLTTSLEWYGFTLNNLNAYGNYVLIAPPGCYFE
;
A
#
# COMPACT_ATOMS: atom_id res chain seq x y z
N MET A 1 10.00 -94.53 8.50
CA MET A 1 11.00 -93.67 7.82
C MET A 1 10.77 -93.90 6.32
N TRP A 2 11.51 -93.31 5.38
CA TRP A 2 11.44 -93.79 3.98
C TRP A 2 12.64 -94.71 3.78
N GLU A 3 12.41 -96.02 3.69
CA GLU A 3 13.49 -97.01 3.76
C GLU A 3 14.07 -97.35 2.37
N ASN A 4 13.24 -97.40 1.33
CA ASN A 4 13.67 -97.86 0.00
C ASN A 4 13.49 -96.76 -1.04
N THR A 5 14.52 -95.94 -1.24
CA THR A 5 14.52 -94.87 -2.24
C THR A 5 15.39 -95.24 -3.43
N VAL A 6 14.82 -95.24 -4.63
CA VAL A 6 15.51 -95.52 -5.88
C VAL A 6 15.14 -94.52 -6.96
N ILE A 7 16.08 -94.23 -7.86
CA ILE A 7 15.79 -93.63 -9.16
C ILE A 7 15.33 -94.78 -10.07
N THR A 8 14.20 -94.61 -10.75
CA THR A 8 13.64 -95.65 -11.63
C THR A 8 14.50 -95.81 -12.89
N ASN A 9 14.27 -96.88 -13.66
CA ASN A 9 14.93 -97.05 -14.96
C ASN A 9 14.65 -95.85 -15.89
N ALA A 10 13.41 -95.36 -15.93
CA ALA A 10 13.03 -94.17 -16.71
C ALA A 10 13.68 -92.88 -16.18
N GLY A 11 13.83 -92.74 -14.86
CA GLY A 11 14.54 -91.61 -14.25
C GLY A 11 16.04 -91.62 -14.56
N ILE A 12 16.67 -92.80 -14.61
CA ILE A 12 18.07 -92.97 -15.03
C ILE A 12 18.24 -92.58 -16.50
N GLU A 13 17.33 -92.99 -17.39
CA GLU A 13 17.34 -92.57 -18.79
C GLU A 13 17.18 -91.05 -18.93
N LEU A 14 16.28 -90.44 -18.15
CA LEU A 14 16.09 -88.99 -18.13
C LEU A 14 17.36 -88.26 -17.67
N LEU A 15 18.02 -88.77 -16.63
CA LEU A 15 19.32 -88.27 -16.19
C LEU A 15 20.36 -88.33 -17.29
N LYS A 16 20.52 -89.49 -17.95
CA LYS A 16 21.49 -89.68 -19.05
C LYS A 16 21.28 -88.66 -20.16
N ASN A 17 20.02 -88.42 -20.55
CA ASN A 17 19.69 -87.45 -21.59
C ASN A 17 19.98 -86.01 -21.16
N ALA A 18 19.87 -85.71 -19.87
CA ALA A 18 20.16 -84.38 -19.32
C ALA A 18 21.67 -84.10 -19.10
N LEU A 19 22.53 -85.13 -19.14
CA LEU A 19 23.99 -84.96 -18.97
C LEU A 19 24.64 -84.08 -20.05
N SER A 20 24.01 -83.92 -21.21
CA SER A 20 24.47 -83.03 -22.30
C SER A 20 24.06 -81.56 -22.11
N GLY A 21 23.85 -81.11 -20.87
CA GLY A 21 23.39 -79.74 -20.55
C GLY A 21 21.86 -79.56 -20.58
N GLY A 22 21.10 -80.64 -20.52
CA GLY A 22 19.63 -80.61 -20.51
C GLY A 22 19.04 -80.22 -19.15
N THR A 23 17.80 -79.73 -19.17
CA THR A 23 17.03 -79.43 -17.95
C THR A 23 16.07 -80.57 -17.65
N ILE A 24 16.02 -80.99 -16.38
CA ILE A 24 14.98 -81.87 -15.85
C ILE A 24 13.99 -80.99 -15.08
N THR A 25 12.72 -81.04 -15.44
CA THR A 25 11.66 -80.30 -14.73
C THR A 25 10.83 -81.29 -13.92
N VAL A 26 10.79 -81.11 -12.60
CA VAL A 26 9.86 -81.81 -11.72
C VAL A 26 8.45 -81.28 -12.01
N THR A 27 7.55 -82.18 -12.38
CA THR A 27 6.20 -81.85 -12.83
C THR A 27 5.14 -82.20 -11.80
N ALA A 28 5.36 -83.24 -11.00
CA ALA A 28 4.48 -83.60 -9.91
C ALA A 28 5.21 -84.42 -8.84
N ILE A 29 4.72 -84.39 -7.62
CA ILE A 29 5.12 -85.34 -6.59
C ILE A 29 3.84 -85.97 -6.07
N LYS A 30 3.74 -87.30 -6.15
CA LYS A 30 2.51 -88.03 -5.81
C LYS A 30 2.77 -89.00 -4.68
N SER A 31 1.75 -89.25 -3.88
CA SER A 31 1.80 -90.22 -2.80
C SER A 31 0.74 -91.30 -2.99
N GLY A 32 1.06 -92.52 -2.55
CA GLY A 32 0.21 -93.68 -2.73
C GLY A 32 0.20 -94.63 -1.55
N ALA A 33 -0.79 -95.52 -1.55
CA ALA A 33 -1.05 -96.51 -0.50
C ALA A 33 -0.61 -97.94 -0.88
N GLY A 34 -0.08 -98.13 -2.09
CA GLY A 34 0.38 -99.44 -2.57
C GLY A 34 1.82 -99.76 -2.16
N LYS A 35 2.20 -101.04 -2.29
CA LYS A 35 3.57 -101.52 -2.14
C LYS A 35 3.89 -102.51 -3.24
N VAL A 36 5.16 -102.54 -3.64
CA VAL A 36 5.72 -103.59 -4.49
C VAL A 36 6.93 -104.21 -3.81
N ASP A 37 7.37 -105.37 -4.29
CA ASP A 37 8.65 -105.94 -3.88
C ASP A 37 9.79 -104.95 -4.13
N VAL A 38 10.76 -104.90 -3.22
CA VAL A 38 11.90 -103.95 -3.30
C VAL A 38 12.67 -104.11 -4.61
N SER A 39 12.75 -105.34 -5.15
CA SER A 39 13.37 -105.63 -6.46
C SER A 39 12.62 -105.01 -7.64
N ALA A 40 11.31 -104.80 -7.52
CA ALA A 40 10.45 -104.20 -8.55
C ALA A 40 10.36 -102.66 -8.47
N LEU A 41 10.91 -102.03 -7.43
CA LEU A 41 10.85 -100.57 -7.27
C LEU A 41 11.45 -99.81 -8.46
N LYS A 42 12.57 -100.32 -9.02
CA LYS A 42 13.28 -99.67 -10.14
C LYS A 42 12.51 -99.71 -11.45
N SER A 43 11.65 -100.73 -11.66
CA SER A 43 10.88 -100.89 -12.89
C SER A 43 9.49 -100.23 -12.84
N GLN A 44 9.08 -99.68 -11.69
CA GLN A 44 7.81 -98.95 -11.61
C GLN A 44 7.81 -97.72 -12.52
N THR A 45 6.69 -97.52 -13.21
CA THR A 45 6.41 -96.36 -14.06
C THR A 45 5.42 -95.39 -13.41
N ALA A 46 4.76 -95.80 -12.33
CA ALA A 46 3.86 -94.98 -11.53
C ALA A 46 3.88 -95.39 -10.06
N VAL A 47 3.52 -94.45 -9.18
CA VAL A 47 3.22 -94.72 -7.78
C VAL A 47 2.00 -95.64 -7.70
N SER A 48 2.07 -96.67 -6.87
CA SER A 48 1.01 -97.64 -6.66
C SER A 48 -0.12 -97.05 -5.79
N SER A 49 -1.36 -97.19 -6.25
CA SER A 49 -2.56 -96.72 -5.55
C SER A 49 -2.45 -95.25 -5.12
N ILE A 50 -2.26 -94.34 -6.08
CA ILE A 50 -2.14 -92.89 -5.85
C ILE A 50 -3.34 -92.37 -5.08
N LYS A 51 -3.11 -91.55 -4.06
CA LYS A 51 -4.14 -90.95 -3.20
C LYS A 51 -4.18 -89.43 -3.25
N GLN A 52 -3.03 -88.78 -3.37
CA GLN A 52 -2.94 -87.32 -3.47
C GLN A 52 -1.64 -86.88 -4.13
N SER A 53 -1.69 -85.71 -4.76
CA SER A 53 -0.53 -84.96 -5.24
C SER A 53 -0.06 -83.98 -4.17
N GLY A 54 1.24 -83.80 -4.03
CA GLY A 54 1.84 -82.79 -3.18
C GLY A 54 2.16 -81.52 -3.98
N THR A 55 2.18 -80.39 -3.30
CA THR A 55 2.62 -79.10 -3.85
C THR A 55 4.14 -79.03 -3.81
N VAL A 56 4.77 -78.76 -4.95
CA VAL A 56 6.22 -78.61 -5.03
C VAL A 56 6.61 -77.24 -4.46
N GLN A 57 7.37 -77.24 -3.37
CA GLN A 57 7.78 -76.03 -2.64
C GLN A 57 9.03 -75.35 -3.25
N GLY A 58 9.66 -76.02 -4.23
CA GLY A 58 10.85 -75.56 -4.91
C GLY A 58 11.93 -76.63 -5.03
N VAL A 59 12.90 -76.35 -5.91
CA VAL A 59 14.09 -77.17 -6.12
C VAL A 59 15.30 -76.28 -5.85
N THR A 60 16.16 -76.68 -4.91
CA THR A 60 17.42 -75.99 -4.63
C THR A 60 18.60 -76.94 -4.83
N LYS A 61 19.68 -76.43 -5.44
CA LYS A 61 20.95 -77.15 -5.58
C LYS A 61 21.96 -76.59 -4.60
N THR A 62 22.58 -77.46 -3.82
CA THR A 62 23.74 -77.13 -2.98
C THR A 62 24.84 -78.13 -3.27
N ASN A 63 25.90 -77.69 -3.93
CA ASN A 63 26.96 -78.55 -4.47
C ASN A 63 26.37 -79.65 -5.38
N GLU A 64 26.63 -80.91 -5.04
CA GLU A 64 26.15 -82.10 -5.74
C GLU A 64 24.78 -82.58 -5.26
N THR A 65 24.14 -81.90 -4.30
CA THR A 65 22.86 -82.35 -3.73
C THR A 65 21.72 -81.45 -4.19
N ILE A 66 20.72 -82.05 -4.84
CA ILE A 66 19.45 -81.42 -5.13
C ILE A 66 18.47 -81.69 -4.00
N LYS A 67 17.91 -80.62 -3.42
CA LYS A 67 16.81 -80.67 -2.48
C LYS A 67 15.51 -80.33 -3.21
N ILE A 68 14.55 -81.24 -3.18
CA ILE A 68 13.18 -80.99 -3.65
C ILE A 68 12.27 -80.96 -2.44
N GLY A 69 11.64 -79.81 -2.17
CA GLY A 69 10.62 -79.69 -1.13
C GLY A 69 9.25 -80.05 -1.66
N VAL A 70 8.50 -80.86 -0.93
CA VAL A 70 7.08 -81.11 -1.18
C VAL A 70 6.27 -80.88 0.08
N LEU A 71 5.08 -80.30 -0.10
CA LEU A 71 4.05 -80.23 0.91
C LEU A 71 2.87 -81.12 0.49
N PHE A 72 2.50 -82.06 1.34
CA PHE A 72 1.23 -82.77 1.24
C PHE A 72 0.22 -82.14 2.20
N SER A 73 -0.97 -81.81 1.71
CA SER A 73 -2.14 -81.40 2.49
C SER A 73 -3.20 -82.48 2.35
N ASN A 74 -3.99 -82.73 3.40
CA ASN A 74 -5.15 -83.63 3.32
C ASN A 74 -6.42 -82.95 2.80
N ALA A 75 -6.34 -81.69 2.33
CA ALA A 75 -7.47 -80.99 1.72
C ALA A 75 -8.04 -81.79 0.53
N GLY A 76 -9.36 -82.02 0.54
CA GLY A 76 -10.07 -82.83 -0.46
C GLY A 76 -9.96 -84.35 -0.28
N LEU A 77 -9.24 -84.83 0.74
CA LEU A 77 -9.09 -86.27 1.00
C LEU A 77 -10.28 -86.84 1.77
N SER A 78 -11.13 -87.59 1.08
CA SER A 78 -12.37 -88.16 1.65
C SER A 78 -12.17 -89.28 2.67
N ALA A 79 -11.05 -90.00 2.58
CA ALA A 79 -10.72 -91.11 3.48
C ALA A 79 -9.21 -91.13 3.76
N GLY A 80 -8.86 -91.38 5.02
CA GLY A 80 -7.47 -91.53 5.43
C GLY A 80 -6.83 -92.76 4.80
N TYR A 81 -5.50 -92.75 4.70
CA TYR A 81 -4.74 -93.87 4.17
C TYR A 81 -3.35 -93.94 4.78
N SER A 82 -2.75 -95.13 4.73
CA SER A 82 -1.35 -95.30 5.03
C SER A 82 -0.51 -94.95 3.81
N MET A 83 0.23 -93.85 3.87
CA MET A 83 1.12 -93.38 2.81
C MET A 83 2.37 -94.25 2.79
N THR A 84 2.48 -95.12 1.79
CA THR A 84 3.52 -96.14 1.68
C THR A 84 4.47 -95.87 0.52
N GLN A 85 4.09 -95.02 -0.43
CA GLN A 85 4.97 -94.60 -1.52
C GLN A 85 4.91 -93.09 -1.76
N LEU A 86 6.06 -92.54 -2.13
CA LEU A 86 6.22 -91.20 -2.67
C LEU A 86 6.98 -91.26 -3.99
N GLY A 87 6.40 -90.71 -5.05
CA GLY A 87 7.02 -90.65 -6.36
C GLY A 87 7.22 -89.23 -6.83
N ILE A 88 8.43 -88.93 -7.30
CA ILE A 88 8.78 -87.70 -8.00
C ILE A 88 8.58 -87.97 -9.49
N TYR A 89 7.76 -87.17 -10.14
CA TYR A 89 7.56 -87.19 -11.58
C TYR A 89 8.30 -86.03 -12.21
N ALA A 90 8.97 -86.29 -13.32
CA ALA A 90 9.73 -85.28 -14.04
C ALA A 90 9.74 -85.53 -15.54
N LYS A 91 10.09 -84.50 -16.30
CA LYS A 91 10.32 -84.57 -17.74
C LYS A 91 11.61 -83.84 -18.11
N GLY A 92 12.20 -84.22 -19.24
CA GLY A 92 13.31 -83.47 -19.84
C GLY A 92 12.80 -82.27 -20.65
N SER A 93 13.72 -81.55 -21.30
CA SER A 93 13.39 -80.44 -22.21
C SER A 93 12.44 -80.85 -23.34
N THR A 94 12.54 -82.10 -23.80
CA THR A 94 11.65 -82.73 -24.79
C THR A 94 11.23 -84.10 -24.28
N GLY A 95 9.95 -84.45 -24.40
CA GLY A 95 9.42 -85.77 -23.99
C GLY A 95 8.29 -85.73 -22.97
N SER A 96 7.82 -86.92 -22.61
CA SER A 96 6.69 -87.13 -21.67
C SER A 96 7.16 -87.15 -20.21
N GLU A 97 6.22 -86.87 -19.30
CA GLU A 97 6.42 -87.08 -17.86
C GLU A 97 6.70 -88.56 -17.57
N VAL A 98 7.71 -88.82 -16.74
CA VAL A 98 8.04 -90.16 -16.22
C VAL A 98 8.13 -90.13 -14.70
N LEU A 99 7.89 -91.28 -14.06
CA LEU A 99 8.24 -91.46 -12.65
C LEU A 99 9.77 -91.46 -12.52
N PHE A 100 10.34 -90.37 -12.04
CA PHE A 100 11.78 -90.15 -11.97
C PHE A 100 12.41 -90.92 -10.81
N ALA A 101 11.86 -90.74 -9.61
CA ALA A 101 12.35 -91.41 -8.41
C ALA A 101 11.17 -91.82 -7.54
N ILE A 102 11.35 -92.89 -6.77
CA ILE A 102 10.34 -93.40 -5.87
C ILE A 102 10.96 -93.81 -4.55
N SER A 103 10.29 -93.44 -3.47
CA SER A 103 10.57 -93.84 -2.10
C SER A 103 9.42 -94.69 -1.59
N GLN A 104 9.72 -95.87 -1.02
CA GLN A 104 8.73 -96.74 -0.41
C GLN A 104 9.02 -96.95 1.08
N SER A 105 7.97 -96.93 1.89
CA SER A 105 8.02 -97.24 3.32
C SER A 105 7.45 -98.62 3.63
N THR A 106 8.10 -99.36 4.53
CA THR A 106 7.62 -100.68 4.99
C THR A 106 6.44 -100.58 5.93
N THR A 107 6.37 -99.56 6.77
CA THR A 107 5.28 -99.35 7.74
C THR A 107 4.25 -98.35 7.23
N GLY A 108 4.65 -97.39 6.39
CA GLY A 108 3.78 -96.31 5.94
C GLY A 108 3.65 -95.18 6.96
N LYS A 109 3.11 -94.04 6.51
CA LYS A 109 2.80 -92.88 7.33
C LYS A 109 1.29 -92.62 7.25
N GLU A 110 0.60 -92.64 8.38
CA GLU A 110 -0.84 -92.36 8.39
C GLU A 110 -1.14 -90.92 7.96
N VAL A 111 -2.02 -90.80 6.98
CA VAL A 111 -2.59 -89.55 6.49
C VAL A 111 -4.08 -89.55 6.82
N PRO A 112 -4.56 -88.67 7.71
CA PRO A 112 -5.96 -88.63 8.10
C PRO A 112 -6.83 -88.04 6.97
N ALA A 113 -8.10 -88.47 6.90
CA ALA A 113 -9.11 -87.77 6.10
C ALA A 113 -9.26 -86.32 6.55
N GLU A 114 -9.64 -85.43 5.64
CA GLU A 114 -9.86 -84.00 5.97
C GLU A 114 -10.86 -83.84 7.12
N SER A 115 -11.93 -84.64 7.12
CA SER A 115 -12.96 -84.62 8.17
C SER A 115 -12.47 -85.09 9.54
N ALA A 116 -11.40 -85.88 9.59
CA ALA A 116 -10.83 -86.40 10.84
C ALA A 116 -9.79 -85.45 11.44
N MET A 117 -9.03 -84.74 10.61
CA MET A 117 -8.04 -83.76 11.05
C MET A 117 -7.93 -82.63 10.03
N PRO A 118 -8.77 -81.59 10.16
CA PRO A 118 -8.70 -80.41 9.29
C PRO A 118 -7.30 -79.77 9.37
N SER A 119 -6.76 -79.35 8.23
CA SER A 119 -5.46 -78.67 8.13
C SER A 119 -4.23 -79.55 8.44
N TRP A 120 -4.33 -80.87 8.28
CA TRP A 120 -3.14 -81.72 8.35
C TRP A 120 -2.23 -81.44 7.16
N SER A 121 -0.93 -81.28 7.43
CA SER A 121 0.07 -81.17 6.39
C SER A 121 1.38 -81.86 6.75
N LEU A 122 2.10 -82.29 5.71
CA LEU A 122 3.41 -82.92 5.82
C LEU A 122 4.38 -82.25 4.84
N VAL A 123 5.41 -81.62 5.38
CA VAL A 123 6.56 -81.18 4.60
C VAL A 123 7.56 -82.33 4.52
N HIS A 124 7.95 -82.72 3.30
CA HIS A 124 9.01 -83.68 3.07
C HIS A 124 10.06 -83.10 2.10
N ASN A 125 11.33 -83.33 2.40
CA ASN A 125 12.44 -82.91 1.57
C ASN A 125 13.13 -84.14 0.99
N PHE A 126 13.13 -84.27 -0.33
CA PHE A 126 13.93 -85.26 -1.03
C PHE A 126 15.33 -84.70 -1.28
N TYR A 127 16.34 -85.51 -1.02
CA TYR A 127 17.72 -85.18 -1.30
C TYR A 127 18.25 -86.17 -2.33
N ILE A 128 18.61 -85.67 -3.50
CA ILE A 128 19.16 -86.47 -4.61
C ILE A 128 20.58 -85.99 -4.85
N LYS A 129 21.56 -86.88 -4.71
CA LYS A 129 22.95 -86.58 -5.04
C LYS A 129 23.20 -86.83 -6.54
N LEU A 130 23.61 -85.78 -7.25
CA LEU A 130 23.99 -85.78 -8.66
C LEU A 130 25.45 -85.33 -8.78
N ASN A 131 26.31 -86.17 -9.37
CA ASN A 131 27.73 -85.88 -9.59
C ASN A 131 28.02 -85.06 -10.86
N ASN A 132 26.98 -84.61 -11.57
CA ASN A 132 27.08 -83.96 -12.88
C ASN A 132 26.36 -82.60 -12.90
N ASP A 133 26.69 -81.76 -13.89
CA ASP A 133 26.13 -80.41 -14.10
C ASP A 133 24.67 -80.39 -14.63
N VAL A 134 23.86 -81.39 -14.24
CA VAL A 134 22.44 -81.43 -14.57
C VAL A 134 21.71 -80.29 -13.85
N THR A 135 20.89 -79.56 -14.59
CA THR A 135 20.00 -78.53 -14.05
C THR A 135 18.63 -79.13 -13.78
N MET A 136 18.14 -79.00 -12.54
CA MET A 136 16.81 -79.46 -12.16
C MET A 136 15.95 -78.30 -11.70
N THR A 137 14.75 -78.18 -12.26
CA THR A 137 13.82 -77.07 -12.01
C THR A 137 12.45 -77.60 -11.61
N ALA A 138 11.60 -76.74 -11.05
CA ALA A 138 10.18 -77.03 -10.85
C ALA A 138 9.39 -75.74 -11.05
N THR A 139 8.16 -75.87 -11.55
CA THR A 139 7.18 -74.79 -11.43
C THR A 139 6.61 -74.85 -10.03
N VAL A 140 6.85 -73.81 -9.22
CA VAL A 140 6.26 -73.68 -7.89
C VAL A 140 4.88 -73.03 -8.02
N ASP A 141 3.91 -73.56 -7.30
CA ASP A 141 2.59 -72.95 -7.22
C ASP A 141 2.68 -71.68 -6.36
N PRO A 142 2.29 -70.49 -6.88
CA PRO A 142 2.27 -69.26 -6.09
C PRO A 142 1.27 -69.29 -4.93
N GLU A 143 0.29 -70.20 -4.92
CA GLU A 143 -0.63 -70.44 -3.79
C GLU A 143 -0.06 -71.41 -2.74
N GLY A 144 1.18 -71.90 -2.92
CA GLY A 144 1.85 -72.77 -1.97
C GLY A 144 2.09 -72.12 -0.59
N TYR A 145 2.06 -72.93 0.47
CA TYR A 145 2.30 -72.43 1.83
C TYR A 145 3.76 -71.98 2.00
N VAL A 146 3.97 -70.70 2.33
CA VAL A 146 5.27 -70.12 2.65
C VAL A 146 5.68 -70.55 4.07
N THR A 147 6.93 -71.02 4.25
CA THR A 147 7.41 -71.35 5.61
C THR A 147 7.64 -70.07 6.42
N PHE A 148 7.53 -70.16 7.75
CA PHE A 148 7.82 -69.02 8.64
C PHE A 148 9.22 -68.42 8.39
N GLU A 149 10.21 -69.27 8.12
CA GLU A 149 11.58 -68.86 7.81
C GLU A 149 11.64 -68.00 6.53
N THR A 150 10.98 -68.43 5.46
CA THR A 150 10.92 -67.66 4.20
C THR A 150 10.26 -66.29 4.41
N MET A 151 9.16 -66.24 5.17
CA MET A 151 8.48 -64.98 5.48
C MET A 151 9.36 -64.05 6.33
N GLN A 152 10.05 -64.58 7.34
CA GLN A 152 10.91 -63.80 8.22
C GLN A 152 12.11 -63.20 7.46
N THR A 153 12.72 -63.95 6.55
CA THR A 153 13.80 -63.45 5.69
C THR A 153 13.32 -62.31 4.81
N ALA A 154 12.17 -62.46 4.15
CA ALA A 154 11.60 -61.41 3.30
C ALA A 154 11.28 -60.13 4.08
N LEU A 155 10.72 -60.26 5.30
CA LEU A 155 10.41 -59.12 6.16
C LEU A 155 11.68 -58.40 6.64
N ASN A 156 12.73 -59.14 7.01
CA ASN A 156 14.01 -58.56 7.40
C ASN A 156 14.68 -57.82 6.23
N THR A 157 14.61 -58.37 5.02
CA THR A 157 15.09 -57.70 3.81
C THR A 157 14.31 -56.41 3.54
N HIS A 158 12.98 -56.42 3.67
CA HIS A 158 12.16 -55.21 3.48
C HIS A 158 12.47 -54.13 4.52
N THR A 159 12.43 -54.45 5.81
CA THR A 159 12.65 -53.49 6.90
C THR A 159 14.09 -52.97 6.97
N GLY A 160 15.06 -53.78 6.54
CA GLY A 160 16.46 -53.42 6.40
C GLY A 160 16.77 -52.59 5.14
N ASN A 161 15.88 -52.56 4.15
CA ASN A 161 16.07 -51.77 2.93
C ASN A 161 15.94 -50.26 3.25
N LYS A 162 17.06 -49.55 3.16
CA LYS A 162 17.14 -48.07 3.31
C LYS A 162 17.23 -47.35 1.96
N SER A 163 17.08 -48.07 0.86
CA SER A 163 16.85 -47.42 -0.43
C SER A 163 15.46 -46.78 -0.38
N ASN A 164 15.37 -45.50 -0.74
CA ASN A 164 14.12 -44.73 -0.90
C ASN A 164 12.97 -45.66 -1.34
N PRO A 165 11.94 -45.90 -0.49
CA PRO A 165 11.31 -44.91 0.40
C PRO A 165 11.56 -45.02 1.92
N HIS A 166 12.82 -45.00 2.39
CA HIS A 166 13.14 -44.61 3.78
C HIS A 166 14.28 -43.58 3.87
N SER A 167 14.14 -42.56 4.73
CA SER A 167 15.16 -41.54 5.06
C SER A 167 15.74 -40.75 3.87
N VAL A 168 14.86 -40.25 2.99
CA VAL A 168 15.27 -39.35 1.90
C VAL A 168 15.92 -38.08 2.45
N THR A 169 17.14 -37.83 2.01
CA THR A 169 17.88 -36.59 2.25
C THR A 169 17.32 -35.47 1.38
N LYS A 170 17.52 -34.22 1.79
CA LYS A 170 17.19 -33.05 0.96
C LYS A 170 17.77 -33.15 -0.46
N SER A 171 18.99 -33.70 -0.58
CA SER A 171 19.63 -33.92 -1.88
C SER A 171 18.83 -34.87 -2.78
N GLN A 172 18.32 -35.98 -2.21
CA GLN A 172 17.56 -36.99 -2.96
C GLN A 172 16.24 -36.47 -3.54
N VAL A 173 15.64 -35.45 -2.94
CA VAL A 173 14.42 -34.81 -3.44
C VAL A 173 14.69 -33.49 -4.18
N GLY A 174 15.95 -33.21 -4.54
CA GLY A 174 16.33 -31.99 -5.27
C GLY A 174 16.33 -30.71 -4.41
N LEU A 175 16.20 -30.83 -3.09
CA LEU A 175 16.18 -29.72 -2.13
C LEU A 175 17.52 -29.53 -1.40
N GLY A 176 18.61 -30.13 -1.88
CA GLY A 176 19.91 -30.15 -1.19
C GLY A 176 20.47 -28.76 -0.84
N ASN A 177 20.16 -27.76 -1.66
CA ASN A 177 20.57 -26.36 -1.45
C ASN A 177 19.54 -25.52 -0.70
N VAL A 178 18.41 -26.10 -0.26
CA VAL A 178 17.33 -25.37 0.42
C VAL A 178 17.63 -25.32 1.93
N PRO A 179 17.96 -24.14 2.50
CA PRO A 179 18.20 -24.00 3.93
C PRO A 179 16.96 -24.37 4.75
N ASN A 180 17.15 -24.90 5.96
CA ASN A 180 16.03 -25.09 6.90
C ASN A 180 15.98 -23.86 7.82
N VAL A 181 15.15 -22.88 7.46
CA VAL A 181 14.96 -21.64 8.23
C VAL A 181 13.47 -21.46 8.52
N VAL A 182 13.13 -20.91 9.68
CA VAL A 182 11.74 -20.53 9.99
C VAL A 182 11.27 -19.40 9.07
N THR A 183 9.98 -19.30 8.79
CA THR A 183 9.41 -18.39 7.77
C THR A 183 9.75 -16.91 8.01
N ASN A 184 9.99 -16.54 9.26
CA ASN A 184 10.32 -15.19 9.71
C ASN A 184 11.84 -14.90 9.80
N ASP A 185 12.71 -15.91 9.64
CA ASP A 185 14.18 -15.74 9.61
C ASP A 185 14.75 -15.89 8.19
N GLN A 186 13.91 -15.77 7.15
CA GLN A 186 14.39 -15.79 5.78
C GLN A 186 15.08 -14.46 5.43
N THR A 187 16.36 -14.52 5.05
CA THR A 187 17.13 -13.38 4.55
C THR A 187 17.25 -13.48 3.03
N PRO A 188 16.27 -13.00 2.26
CA PRO A 188 16.30 -13.13 0.80
C PRO A 188 17.49 -12.34 0.22
N THR A 189 18.23 -12.98 -0.67
CA THR A 189 19.16 -12.28 -1.56
C THR A 189 18.40 -11.80 -2.79
N TYR A 190 18.63 -10.55 -3.19
CA TYR A 190 18.00 -9.95 -4.35
C TYR A 190 19.01 -9.14 -5.16
N SER A 191 18.72 -8.98 -6.45
CA SER A 191 19.52 -8.14 -7.33
C SER A 191 19.17 -6.66 -7.14
N ASP A 192 19.99 -5.77 -7.70
CA ASP A 192 19.62 -4.38 -7.90
C ASP A 192 19.12 -4.14 -9.33
N THR A 193 18.26 -3.14 -9.49
CA THR A 193 17.82 -2.63 -10.79
C THR A 193 17.87 -1.11 -10.76
N THR A 194 18.15 -0.50 -11.91
CA THR A 194 18.24 0.95 -12.10
C THR A 194 17.00 1.53 -12.79
N THR A 195 16.14 0.67 -13.34
CA THR A 195 14.95 1.09 -14.09
C THR A 195 13.68 0.65 -13.37
N LEU A 196 12.73 1.58 -13.20
CA LEU A 196 11.43 1.31 -12.62
C LEU A 196 10.57 0.57 -13.64
N VAL A 197 10.22 -0.69 -13.35
CA VAL A 197 9.46 -1.58 -14.23
C VAL A 197 8.42 -2.31 -13.40
N THR A 198 7.26 -2.61 -14.01
CA THR A 198 6.20 -3.39 -13.37
C THR A 198 6.65 -4.83 -13.06
N LEU A 199 5.99 -5.44 -12.07
CA LEU A 199 6.17 -6.86 -11.77
C LEU A 199 5.52 -7.70 -12.87
N SER A 200 6.17 -8.82 -13.19
CA SER A 200 5.70 -9.79 -14.17
C SER A 200 5.53 -11.14 -13.50
N SER A 201 4.39 -11.80 -13.73
CA SER A 201 4.16 -13.15 -13.22
C SER A 201 5.22 -14.12 -13.76
N GLY A 202 5.73 -14.99 -12.88
CA GLY A 202 6.76 -15.97 -13.21
C GLY A 202 8.20 -15.45 -13.23
N GLU A 203 8.46 -14.17 -12.88
CA GLU A 203 9.83 -13.69 -12.73
C GLU A 203 10.53 -14.25 -11.48
N LYS A 204 11.87 -14.27 -11.49
CA LYS A 204 12.65 -14.71 -10.33
C LYS A 204 12.38 -13.79 -9.14
N ILE A 205 12.22 -14.35 -7.94
CA ILE A 205 12.03 -13.59 -6.68
C ILE A 205 13.11 -12.51 -6.50
N SER A 206 14.36 -12.82 -6.85
CA SER A 206 15.47 -11.85 -6.76
C SER A 206 15.26 -10.61 -7.63
N ILE A 207 14.60 -10.75 -8.80
CA ILE A 207 14.26 -9.65 -9.71
C ILE A 207 13.04 -8.90 -9.18
N ALA A 208 12.02 -9.61 -8.70
CA ALA A 208 10.84 -8.98 -8.10
C ALA A 208 11.23 -8.09 -6.91
N PHE A 209 12.08 -8.56 -6.00
CA PHE A 209 12.59 -7.75 -4.90
C PHE A 209 13.46 -6.59 -5.37
N ALA A 210 14.26 -6.74 -6.43
CA ALA A 210 15.00 -5.62 -7.03
C ALA A 210 14.06 -4.48 -7.44
N LYS A 211 12.99 -4.81 -8.17
CA LYS A 211 11.98 -3.85 -8.64
C LYS A 211 11.24 -3.21 -7.47
N ILE A 212 10.83 -4.00 -6.47
CA ILE A 212 10.16 -3.50 -5.27
C ILE A 212 11.07 -2.55 -4.49
N LYS A 213 12.34 -2.92 -4.28
CA LYS A 213 13.34 -2.05 -3.63
C LYS A 213 13.43 -0.71 -4.36
N LEU A 214 13.62 -0.72 -5.68
CA LEU A 214 13.72 0.52 -6.45
C LEU A 214 12.43 1.35 -6.38
N ALA A 215 11.27 0.70 -6.46
CA ALA A 215 9.98 1.38 -6.34
C ALA A 215 9.81 2.06 -4.97
N ILE A 216 10.17 1.37 -3.88
CA ILE A 216 10.13 1.92 -2.53
C ILE A 216 11.12 3.08 -2.39
N THR A 217 12.37 2.93 -2.84
CA THR A 217 13.36 4.02 -2.82
C THR A 217 12.87 5.24 -3.62
N THR A 218 12.29 5.02 -4.79
CA THR A 218 11.72 6.08 -5.63
C THR A 218 10.56 6.77 -4.93
N LEU A 219 9.68 6.02 -4.26
CA LEU A 219 8.56 6.56 -3.50
C LEU A 219 9.04 7.38 -2.29
N ILE A 220 10.02 6.88 -1.53
CA ILE A 220 10.63 7.62 -0.42
C ILE A 220 11.18 8.97 -0.92
N ASN A 221 11.90 8.95 -2.04
CA ASN A 221 12.43 10.18 -2.65
C ASN A 221 11.31 11.12 -3.13
N HIS A 222 10.24 10.59 -3.70
CA HIS A 222 9.07 11.37 -4.13
C HIS A 222 8.36 12.04 -2.94
N LEU A 223 8.15 11.32 -1.84
CA LEU A 223 7.54 11.86 -0.61
C LEU A 223 8.39 12.96 0.06
N ALA A 224 9.72 12.83 -0.04
CA ALA A 224 10.67 13.82 0.44
C ALA A 224 10.73 15.07 -0.48
N ASN A 225 10.39 14.93 -1.77
CA ASN A 225 10.44 16.03 -2.73
C ASN A 225 9.34 17.08 -2.45
N LYS A 226 9.75 18.29 -2.08
CA LYS A 226 8.86 19.44 -1.86
C LYS A 226 8.76 20.39 -3.06
N SER A 227 9.60 20.19 -4.07
CA SER A 227 9.39 20.83 -5.37
C SER A 227 8.12 20.28 -5.97
N ASN A 228 7.41 21.07 -6.78
CA ASN A 228 6.24 20.61 -7.53
C ASN A 228 6.65 19.41 -8.44
N PRO A 229 6.42 18.16 -7.99
CA PRO A 229 7.12 17.01 -8.56
C PRO A 229 6.42 16.49 -9.83
N HIS A 230 5.27 17.07 -10.17
CA HIS A 230 4.45 16.71 -11.32
C HIS A 230 4.29 17.86 -12.32
N GLY A 231 5.11 18.93 -12.19
CA GLY A 231 5.07 20.04 -13.13
C GLY A 231 3.70 20.71 -13.20
N VAL A 232 2.95 20.79 -12.09
CA VAL A 232 1.63 21.43 -12.12
C VAL A 232 1.73 22.85 -12.66
N THR A 233 0.88 23.15 -13.63
CA THR A 233 0.81 24.41 -14.36
C THR A 233 -0.05 25.42 -13.59
N LYS A 234 0.13 26.71 -13.89
CA LYS A 234 -0.71 27.78 -13.33
C LYS A 234 -2.20 27.52 -13.55
N SER A 235 -2.59 26.97 -14.71
CA SER A 235 -3.98 26.65 -15.01
C SER A 235 -4.56 25.58 -14.08
N GLN A 236 -3.78 24.57 -13.69
CA GLN A 236 -4.25 23.47 -12.85
C GLN A 236 -4.59 23.91 -11.42
N VAL A 237 -4.03 25.03 -10.95
CA VAL A 237 -4.31 25.61 -9.62
C VAL A 237 -5.17 26.88 -9.69
N GLY A 238 -5.82 27.14 -10.83
CA GLY A 238 -6.70 28.30 -11.01
C GLY A 238 -5.99 29.64 -11.20
N LEU A 239 -4.68 29.64 -11.43
CA LEU A 239 -3.83 30.84 -11.61
C LEU A 239 -3.47 31.09 -13.08
N GLY A 240 -4.22 30.53 -14.05
CA GLY A 240 -3.88 30.58 -15.48
C GLY A 240 -3.65 32.00 -16.03
N ASN A 241 -4.39 32.99 -15.51
CA ASN A 241 -4.29 34.39 -15.90
C ASN A 241 -3.30 35.20 -15.05
N VAL A 242 -2.67 34.58 -14.04
CA VAL A 242 -1.77 35.28 -13.12
C VAL A 242 -0.36 35.30 -13.72
N GLU A 243 0.17 36.50 -13.95
CA GLU A 243 1.55 36.70 -14.39
C GLU A 243 2.55 36.31 -13.29
N ASN A 244 3.72 35.77 -13.67
CA ASN A 244 4.77 35.46 -12.69
C ASN A 244 5.71 36.66 -12.57
N LYS A 245 5.43 37.55 -11.63
CA LYS A 245 6.23 38.77 -11.38
C LYS A 245 6.70 38.82 -9.93
N SER A 246 7.90 39.35 -9.71
CA SER A 246 8.37 39.61 -8.36
C SER A 246 7.55 40.73 -7.70
N SER A 247 7.52 40.75 -6.38
CA SER A 247 6.90 41.85 -5.63
C SER A 247 7.52 43.22 -5.97
N ALA A 248 8.83 43.26 -6.28
CA ALA A 248 9.51 44.47 -6.71
C ALA A 248 9.03 44.95 -8.10
N THR A 249 8.85 44.01 -9.04
CA THR A 249 8.31 44.31 -10.39
C THR A 249 6.89 44.86 -10.30
N ILE A 250 6.01 44.18 -9.54
CA ILE A 250 4.62 44.64 -9.34
C ILE A 250 4.59 46.06 -8.76
N ARG A 251 5.39 46.34 -7.73
CA ARG A 251 5.48 47.70 -7.18
C ARG A 251 6.09 48.70 -8.16
N GLY A 252 7.04 48.28 -8.99
CA GLY A 252 7.63 49.12 -10.02
C GLY A 252 6.64 49.51 -11.13
N GLU A 253 5.66 48.66 -11.42
CA GLU A 253 4.58 48.93 -12.38
C GLU A 253 3.54 49.92 -11.84
N LEU A 254 3.47 50.15 -10.52
CA LEU A 254 2.60 51.15 -9.89
C LEU A 254 3.17 52.57 -10.02
N THR A 255 3.49 52.98 -11.24
CA THR A 255 3.97 54.33 -11.54
C THR A 255 2.82 55.33 -11.53
N LYS A 256 3.14 56.62 -11.30
CA LYS A 256 2.16 57.71 -11.40
C LYS A 256 1.41 57.70 -12.74
N GLY A 257 2.11 57.43 -13.84
CA GLY A 257 1.51 57.36 -15.19
C GLY A 257 0.52 56.21 -15.34
N ASN A 258 0.87 55.01 -14.87
CA ASN A 258 -0.01 53.84 -14.93
C ASN A 258 -1.26 54.03 -14.06
N VAL A 259 -1.08 54.57 -12.85
CA VAL A 259 -2.20 54.88 -11.94
C VAL A 259 -3.12 55.94 -12.55
N THR A 260 -2.56 57.00 -13.14
CA THR A 260 -3.34 58.06 -13.81
C THR A 260 -4.13 57.50 -15.00
N THR A 261 -3.50 56.64 -15.79
CA THR A 261 -4.14 55.98 -16.94
C THR A 261 -5.29 55.07 -16.49
N ALA A 262 -5.08 54.28 -15.43
CA ALA A 262 -6.09 53.37 -14.89
C ALA A 262 -7.28 54.11 -14.27
N LEU A 263 -7.04 55.24 -13.60
CA LEU A 263 -8.09 56.03 -12.95
C LEU A 263 -8.80 56.99 -13.91
N GLY A 264 -8.18 57.35 -15.04
CA GLY A 264 -8.71 58.33 -16.00
C GLY A 264 -8.55 59.78 -15.56
N PHE A 265 -7.88 60.04 -14.43
CA PHE A 265 -7.55 61.37 -13.93
C PHE A 265 -6.26 61.32 -13.10
N THR A 266 -5.65 62.48 -12.85
CA THR A 266 -4.49 62.60 -11.96
C THR A 266 -4.97 62.81 -10.52
N PRO A 267 -4.72 61.86 -9.59
CA PRO A 267 -5.07 62.07 -8.19
C PRO A 267 -4.29 63.25 -7.59
N ALA A 268 -4.94 63.98 -6.68
CA ALA A 268 -4.30 65.05 -5.93
C ALA A 268 -3.11 64.47 -5.13
N ASN A 269 -1.96 65.13 -5.25
CA ASN A 269 -0.78 64.79 -4.48
C ASN A 269 -0.75 65.56 -3.15
N GLN A 270 0.24 65.28 -2.30
CA GLN A 270 0.37 65.93 -0.99
C GLN A 270 0.45 67.46 -1.10
N THR A 271 1.17 67.99 -2.08
CA THR A 271 1.26 69.43 -2.35
C THR A 271 -0.08 70.00 -2.78
N ASP A 272 -0.82 69.31 -3.65
CA ASP A 272 -2.16 69.75 -4.06
C ASP A 272 -3.10 69.85 -2.84
N MET A 273 -3.02 68.86 -1.94
CA MET A 273 -3.80 68.86 -0.70
C MET A 273 -3.37 69.96 0.27
N THR A 274 -2.06 70.19 0.43
CA THR A 274 -1.54 71.28 1.26
C THR A 274 -1.97 72.65 0.72
N ASN A 275 -1.88 72.87 -0.59
CA ASN A 275 -2.34 74.12 -1.22
C ASN A 275 -3.83 74.36 -0.99
N ALA A 276 -4.66 73.31 -1.07
CA ALA A 276 -6.08 73.40 -0.76
C ALA A 276 -6.32 73.75 0.72
N GLN A 277 -5.56 73.14 1.64
CA GLN A 277 -5.63 73.43 3.06
C GLN A 277 -5.25 74.89 3.38
N ASP A 278 -4.18 75.40 2.76
CA ASP A 278 -3.72 76.78 2.94
C ASP A 278 -4.76 77.78 2.39
N ALA A 279 -5.32 77.51 1.21
CA ALA A 279 -6.38 78.34 0.62
C ALA A 279 -7.63 78.39 1.51
N ILE A 280 -8.06 77.26 2.08
CA ILE A 280 -9.19 77.21 3.02
C ILE A 280 -8.87 78.01 4.29
N THR A 281 -7.64 77.89 4.80
CA THR A 281 -7.18 78.62 5.99
C THR A 281 -7.21 80.13 5.75
N GLN A 282 -6.69 80.58 4.60
CA GLN A 282 -6.73 81.99 4.22
C GLN A 282 -8.16 82.51 4.07
N LEU A 283 -9.04 81.77 3.38
CA LEU A 283 -10.45 82.15 3.23
C LEU A 283 -11.16 82.30 4.58
N ASN A 284 -10.87 81.43 5.54
CA ASN A 284 -11.43 81.52 6.89
C ASN A 284 -10.91 82.75 7.63
N SER A 285 -9.62 83.06 7.53
CA SER A 285 -9.03 84.29 8.11
C SER A 285 -9.64 85.55 7.50
N ASP A 286 -9.75 85.63 6.17
CA ASP A 286 -10.35 86.77 5.46
C ASP A 286 -11.81 87.00 5.85
N LYS A 287 -12.56 85.92 6.11
CA LYS A 287 -13.95 85.98 6.55
C LYS A 287 -14.09 86.60 7.94
N VAL A 288 -13.18 86.26 8.87
CA VAL A 288 -13.17 86.83 10.23
C VAL A 288 -12.81 88.32 10.18
N ASP A 289 -11.73 88.69 9.48
CA ASP A 289 -11.29 90.09 9.35
C ASP A 289 -12.39 91.00 8.80
N LYS A 290 -13.10 90.55 7.75
CA LYS A 290 -14.23 91.31 7.19
C LYS A 290 -15.42 91.43 8.15
N ALA A 291 -15.68 90.43 8.99
CA ALA A 291 -16.77 90.49 9.96
C ALA A 291 -16.47 91.49 11.08
N ASP A 292 -15.23 91.50 11.58
CA ASP A 292 -14.80 92.43 12.62
C ASP A 292 -14.76 93.88 12.11
N LYS A 293 -14.30 94.11 10.87
CA LYS A 293 -14.28 95.46 10.28
C LYS A 293 -15.67 95.98 9.88
N ALA A 294 -16.69 95.13 9.73
CA ALA A 294 -18.03 95.57 9.31
C ALA A 294 -18.79 96.35 10.40
N ASN A 295 -18.40 96.17 11.66
CA ASN A 295 -19.01 96.87 12.79
C ASN A 295 -17.92 97.48 13.65
N VAL A 296 -18.04 98.76 14.01
CA VAL A 296 -17.11 99.34 15.00
C VAL A 296 -17.73 99.29 16.37
N LYS A 297 -16.92 98.83 17.33
CA LYS A 297 -17.26 98.85 18.74
C LYS A 297 -16.27 99.76 19.46
N TRP A 298 -16.78 100.75 20.17
CA TRP A 298 -15.98 101.60 21.04
C TRP A 298 -16.43 101.45 22.48
N ILE A 299 -15.45 101.37 23.38
CA ILE A 299 -15.67 101.48 24.82
C ILE A 299 -14.92 102.72 25.27
N ILE A 300 -15.66 103.76 25.62
CA ILE A 300 -15.12 104.99 26.18
C ILE A 300 -15.05 104.78 27.70
N THR A 301 -13.85 104.67 28.25
CA THR A 301 -13.63 104.47 29.70
C THR A 301 -13.13 105.73 30.43
N GLY A 302 -13.06 106.87 29.74
CA GLY A 302 -12.55 108.14 30.26
C GLY A 302 -13.46 109.33 29.94
N ILE A 303 -12.90 110.55 29.99
CA ILE A 303 -13.61 111.82 29.74
C ILE A 303 -13.68 112.21 28.26
N ASP A 304 -13.04 111.45 27.37
CA ASP A 304 -13.09 111.72 25.92
C ASP A 304 -14.51 111.47 25.40
N THR A 305 -15.07 112.49 24.76
CA THR A 305 -16.45 112.51 24.27
C THR A 305 -16.52 112.47 22.74
N SER A 306 -15.48 111.96 22.09
CA SER A 306 -15.44 111.82 20.64
C SER A 306 -14.87 110.49 20.19
N ALA A 307 -15.34 110.00 19.04
CA ALA A 307 -14.84 108.81 18.38
C ALA A 307 -14.64 109.12 16.90
N LYS A 308 -13.45 108.79 16.37
CA LYS A 308 -13.14 108.91 14.95
C LYS A 308 -13.51 107.61 14.24
N ILE A 309 -14.19 107.73 13.12
CA ILE A 309 -14.70 106.62 12.32
C ILE A 309 -14.20 106.80 10.90
N ILE A 310 -13.36 105.89 10.43
CA ILE A 310 -12.83 105.90 9.07
C ILE A 310 -13.39 104.68 8.33
N PHE A 311 -13.93 104.89 7.15
CA PHE A 311 -14.26 103.79 6.24
C PHE A 311 -12.99 103.33 5.55
N SER A 312 -12.50 102.14 5.91
CA SER A 312 -11.30 101.54 5.32
C SER A 312 -11.45 101.24 3.83
N ASN A 313 -12.69 101.14 3.35
CA ASN A 313 -13.02 100.93 1.95
C ASN A 313 -13.88 102.07 1.34
N CYS A 314 -13.69 103.32 1.80
CA CYS A 314 -14.46 104.48 1.35
C CYS A 314 -14.60 104.55 -0.19
N SER A 315 -13.48 104.49 -0.94
CA SER A 315 -13.49 104.55 -2.41
C SER A 315 -14.38 103.47 -3.05
N GLU A 316 -14.45 102.27 -2.49
CA GLU A 316 -15.30 101.18 -2.99
C GLU A 316 -16.78 101.36 -2.64
N ILE A 317 -17.08 101.94 -1.48
CA ILE A 317 -18.46 102.30 -1.08
C ILE A 317 -19.01 103.33 -2.07
N THR A 318 -18.23 104.38 -2.38
CA THR A 318 -18.68 105.49 -3.25
C THR A 318 -19.02 105.06 -4.67
N LYS A 319 -18.44 103.94 -5.16
CA LYS A 319 -18.77 103.36 -6.48
C LYS A 319 -20.14 102.69 -6.52
N LYS A 320 -20.72 102.36 -5.36
CA LYS A 320 -21.95 101.58 -5.25
C LYS A 320 -23.14 102.43 -4.78
N VAL A 321 -22.89 103.38 -3.88
CA VAL A 321 -23.93 104.23 -3.29
C VAL A 321 -23.41 105.66 -3.13
N ASP A 322 -24.29 106.64 -3.32
CA ASP A 322 -24.04 108.05 -3.04
C ASP A 322 -24.37 108.41 -1.58
N LYS A 323 -25.21 107.60 -0.92
CA LYS A 323 -25.66 107.80 0.47
C LYS A 323 -25.77 106.46 1.19
N LEU A 324 -25.44 106.46 2.48
CA LEU A 324 -25.73 105.36 3.40
C LEU A 324 -26.19 105.86 4.76
N ALA A 325 -26.74 104.95 5.56
CA ALA A 325 -27.11 105.21 6.94
C ALA A 325 -26.45 104.17 7.85
N CYS A 326 -25.69 104.62 8.84
CA CYS A 326 -25.20 103.78 9.92
C CYS A 326 -26.12 103.90 11.13
N LEU A 327 -26.32 102.80 11.86
CA LEU A 327 -27.04 102.79 13.12
C LEU A 327 -26.03 102.84 14.26
N LEU A 328 -26.06 103.91 15.04
CA LEU A 328 -25.33 104.01 16.29
C LEU A 328 -26.28 103.65 17.43
N PHE A 329 -25.89 102.69 18.26
CA PHE A 329 -26.56 102.42 19.52
C PHE A 329 -25.57 102.14 20.63
N GLY A 330 -25.99 102.36 21.86
CA GLY A 330 -25.15 102.13 23.01
C GLY A 330 -25.81 102.52 24.32
N ASN A 331 -25.03 102.41 25.38
CA ASN A 331 -25.39 102.93 26.70
C ASN A 331 -24.22 103.72 27.26
N SER A 332 -24.52 104.82 27.94
CA SER A 332 -23.53 105.59 28.66
C SER A 332 -24.12 106.10 29.96
N ASN A 333 -23.46 105.76 31.08
CA ASN A 333 -23.90 106.15 32.41
C ASN A 333 -25.41 105.93 32.66
N GLY A 334 -25.96 104.80 32.18
CA GLY A 334 -27.38 104.45 32.31
C GLY A 334 -28.31 105.08 31.26
N THR A 335 -27.82 105.98 30.42
CA THR A 335 -28.60 106.61 29.34
C THR A 335 -28.45 105.83 28.03
N THR A 336 -29.56 105.56 27.34
CA THR A 336 -29.53 104.93 26.01
C THR A 336 -29.12 105.95 24.96
N VAL A 337 -28.18 105.56 24.10
CA VAL A 337 -27.80 106.34 22.93
C VAL A 337 -28.32 105.61 21.71
N LEU A 338 -29.08 106.31 20.87
CA LEU A 338 -29.58 105.82 19.60
C LEU A 338 -29.56 106.97 18.59
N SER A 339 -28.85 106.78 17.48
CA SER A 339 -28.77 107.76 16.41
C SER A 339 -28.63 107.07 15.06
N VAL A 340 -29.25 107.64 14.03
CA VAL A 340 -29.00 107.23 12.65
C VAL A 340 -28.03 108.24 12.04
N ILE A 341 -26.83 107.78 11.70
CA ILE A 341 -25.80 108.62 11.08
C ILE A 341 -25.95 108.51 9.58
N ARG A 342 -26.47 109.54 8.93
CA ARG A 342 -26.54 109.60 7.46
C ARG A 342 -25.22 110.12 6.92
N VAL A 343 -24.63 109.37 5.99
CA VAL A 343 -23.37 109.70 5.34
C VAL A 343 -23.63 109.84 3.84
N ARG A 344 -23.20 110.95 3.25
CA ARG A 344 -23.17 111.17 1.80
C ARG A 344 -21.73 111.11 1.32
N PHE A 345 -21.55 110.52 0.15
CA PHE A 345 -20.25 110.43 -0.51
C PHE A 345 -20.25 111.23 -1.81
N SER A 346 -19.08 111.74 -2.16
CA SER A 346 -18.80 112.38 -3.45
C SER A 346 -17.34 112.10 -3.80
N ALA A 347 -17.02 111.88 -5.07
CA ALA A 347 -15.64 111.74 -5.57
C ALA A 347 -14.68 110.97 -4.63
N GLU A 348 -15.05 109.74 -4.26
CA GLU A 348 -14.26 108.82 -3.41
C GLU A 348 -14.02 109.25 -1.95
N HIS A 349 -14.71 110.28 -1.45
CA HIS A 349 -14.59 110.76 -0.07
C HIS A 349 -15.96 110.99 0.59
N VAL A 350 -15.95 111.20 1.92
CA VAL A 350 -17.14 111.57 2.68
C VAL A 350 -17.41 113.07 2.51
N ASP A 351 -18.55 113.40 1.93
CA ASP A 351 -18.94 114.77 1.57
C ASP A 351 -19.80 115.43 2.65
N GLU A 352 -20.69 114.66 3.29
CA GLU A 352 -21.60 115.17 4.31
C GLU A 352 -21.94 114.07 5.32
N VAL A 353 -21.97 114.43 6.61
CA VAL A 353 -22.45 113.54 7.67
C VAL A 353 -23.43 114.28 8.56
N ILE A 354 -24.61 113.68 8.73
CA ILE A 354 -25.70 114.25 9.53
C ILE A 354 -26.18 113.19 10.53
N PRO A 355 -25.97 113.42 11.84
CA PRO A 355 -26.57 112.59 12.88
C PRO A 355 -28.06 112.92 13.03
N ILE A 356 -28.90 111.88 13.03
CA ILE A 356 -30.32 111.96 13.37
C ILE A 356 -30.48 111.36 14.76
N ASN A 357 -30.41 112.24 15.75
CA ASN A 357 -30.45 111.89 17.16
C ASN A 357 -31.89 111.58 17.61
N PHE A 358 -32.05 110.52 18.39
CA PHE A 358 -33.32 110.17 19.04
C PHE A 358 -33.27 110.53 20.52
N GLY A 359 -34.36 111.09 21.05
CA GLY A 359 -34.43 111.58 22.43
C GLY A 359 -33.60 112.84 22.65
N ASP A 360 -33.06 113.00 23.86
CA ASP A 360 -32.28 114.19 24.28
C ASP A 360 -30.81 114.17 23.83
N LEU A 361 -30.49 113.36 22.82
CA LEU A 361 -29.14 113.18 22.33
C LEU A 361 -28.71 114.35 21.42
N ASN A 362 -27.50 114.87 21.64
CA ASN A 362 -26.96 115.99 20.86
C ASN A 362 -25.58 115.67 20.25
N LEU A 363 -25.49 114.54 19.55
CA LEU A 363 -24.29 114.21 18.78
C LEU A 363 -24.13 115.18 17.63
N THR A 364 -22.88 115.59 17.41
CA THR A 364 -22.46 116.36 16.25
C THR A 364 -21.35 115.62 15.52
N THR A 365 -21.08 115.99 14.27
CA THR A 365 -20.06 115.33 13.46
C THR A 365 -19.09 116.33 12.85
N SER A 366 -17.82 115.94 12.81
CA SER A 366 -16.79 116.62 12.02
C SER A 366 -16.42 115.74 10.83
N LEU A 367 -16.29 116.32 9.65
CA LEU A 367 -15.91 115.58 8.45
C LEU A 367 -14.44 115.14 8.53
N GLU A 368 -14.21 113.89 8.12
CA GLU A 368 -12.89 113.35 7.82
C GLU A 368 -12.89 112.93 6.36
N TRP A 369 -11.74 112.96 5.69
CA TRP A 369 -11.70 112.68 4.25
C TRP A 369 -12.32 111.31 3.89
N TYR A 370 -12.03 110.27 4.66
CA TYR A 370 -12.61 108.94 4.47
C TYR A 370 -13.63 108.56 5.54
N GLY A 371 -14.19 109.54 6.26
CA GLY A 371 -15.01 109.21 7.43
C GLY A 371 -15.59 110.42 8.15
N PHE A 372 -15.75 110.29 9.46
CA PHE A 372 -16.21 111.36 10.32
C PHE A 372 -15.78 111.12 11.77
N THR A 373 -15.74 112.19 12.54
CA THR A 373 -15.60 112.12 14.00
C THR A 373 -16.94 112.43 14.62
N LEU A 374 -17.48 111.51 15.42
CA LEU A 374 -18.63 111.75 16.29
C LEU A 374 -18.16 112.50 17.51
N ASN A 375 -18.81 113.62 17.83
CA ASN A 375 -18.53 114.42 19.02
C ASN A 375 -19.75 114.43 19.95
N ASN A 376 -19.53 114.88 21.19
CA ASN A 376 -20.52 114.89 22.27
C ASN A 376 -21.08 113.50 22.61
N LEU A 377 -20.28 112.44 22.41
CA LEU A 377 -20.56 111.14 23.02
C LEU A 377 -20.47 111.29 24.53
N ASN A 378 -21.33 110.61 25.27
CA ASN A 378 -21.25 110.63 26.72
C ASN A 378 -20.00 109.86 27.20
N ALA A 379 -19.34 110.39 28.23
CA ALA A 379 -18.24 109.71 28.91
C ALA A 379 -18.72 108.40 29.57
N TYR A 380 -17.82 107.43 29.72
CA TYR A 380 -18.12 106.11 30.30
C TYR A 380 -19.23 105.34 29.55
N GLY A 381 -19.09 105.25 28.22
CA GLY A 381 -20.09 104.63 27.34
C GLY A 381 -19.57 103.48 26.50
N ASN A 382 -20.46 102.55 26.16
CA ASN A 382 -20.22 101.46 25.22
C ASN A 382 -21.12 101.67 24.01
N TYR A 383 -20.50 101.81 22.85
CA TYR A 383 -21.16 102.19 21.61
C TYR A 383 -20.82 101.19 20.51
N VAL A 384 -21.81 100.92 19.68
CA VAL A 384 -21.67 100.11 18.48
C VAL A 384 -22.23 100.91 17.32
N LEU A 385 -21.42 101.07 16.28
CA LEU A 385 -21.85 101.57 14.98
C LEU A 385 -21.95 100.41 14.01
N ILE A 386 -23.15 100.18 13.51
CA ILE A 386 -23.42 99.19 12.47
C ILE A 386 -23.61 99.94 11.15
N ALA A 387 -22.86 99.54 10.14
CA ALA A 387 -23.06 99.99 8.77
C ALA A 387 -23.77 98.93 7.92
N PRO A 388 -24.33 99.32 6.77
CA PRO A 388 -24.84 98.36 5.79
C PRO A 388 -23.74 97.39 5.30
N PRO A 389 -24.11 96.19 4.84
CA PRO A 389 -23.15 95.21 4.32
C PRO A 389 -22.22 95.80 3.25
N GLY A 390 -20.93 95.46 3.35
CA GLY A 390 -19.92 95.94 2.41
C GLY A 390 -19.30 97.30 2.78
N CYS A 391 -19.65 97.85 3.94
CA CYS A 391 -18.93 98.95 4.57
C CYS A 391 -17.99 98.38 5.64
N TYR A 392 -16.73 98.79 5.63
CA TYR A 392 -15.73 98.35 6.58
C TYR A 392 -15.06 99.56 7.20
N PHE A 393 -14.69 99.43 8.45
CA PHE A 393 -14.11 100.47 9.25
C PHE A 393 -12.66 100.13 9.63
N GLU A 394 -11.92 101.16 10.01
CA GLU A 394 -10.53 101.13 10.47
C GLU A 394 -10.41 101.47 11.96
#